data_AF-A0A9E3DA14-F1
#
_entry.id   AF-A0A9E3DA14-F1
#
_cell.length_a   1.000
_cell.length_b   1.000
_cell.length_c   1.000
_cell.angle_alpha   90.00
_cell.angle_beta   90.00
_cell.angle_gamma   90.00
#
_symmetry.space_group_name_H-M   'P 1'
#
loop_
_entity.id
_entity.type
_entity.pdbx_description
1 polymer ?
#
loop_
_entity_poly.entity_id
_entity_poly.type
_entity_poly.pdbx_seq_one_letter_code
_entity_poly.pdbx_strand_id
1 'polypeptide(L)'
;MAGKPPSSSYYGAKTQKPPAVKEVHILWITAGLGCDGDSVSITAASQPSIEDVILGAVPGLPKVHLHNPVLAYEVGDEFMKPFYDAANGMLEPFVLVVEGSIPNERIKSEGYWAALGTDSTTGQPITTCEWIDRLVPKAWAVIAAGTCSAYGGIHALAGNPTGCTGLPDYLGWGWKSKAGIPIVCVP
;
A
#
# COMPACT_ATOMS: atom_id res chain seq x y z
N MET A 1 -4.00 47.65 3.67
CA MET A 1 -3.26 46.73 4.57
C MET A 1 -4.25 45.71 5.09
N ALA A 2 -4.23 44.49 4.56
CA ALA A 2 -5.13 43.42 5.01
C ALA A 2 -4.68 42.94 6.39
N GLY A 3 -5.57 43.04 7.38
CA GLY A 3 -5.29 42.65 8.76
C GLY A 3 -4.96 41.17 8.86
N LYS A 4 -3.92 40.86 9.63
CA LYS A 4 -3.55 39.50 10.02
C LYS A 4 -4.76 38.83 10.69
N PRO A 5 -5.17 37.61 10.30
CA PRO A 5 -6.30 36.95 10.93
C PRO A 5 -6.02 36.75 12.43
N PRO A 6 -7.04 36.88 13.30
CA PRO A 6 -6.86 36.74 14.74
C PRO A 6 -6.35 35.33 15.05
N SER A 7 -5.29 35.24 15.86
CA SER A 7 -4.82 33.98 16.42
C SER A 7 -5.89 33.43 17.35
N SER A 8 -6.74 32.56 16.83
CA SER A 8 -7.72 31.81 17.63
C SER A 8 -6.94 30.82 18.51
N SER A 9 -6.54 31.24 19.71
CA SER A 9 -5.94 30.36 20.71
C SER A 9 -6.91 30.15 21.87
N TYR A 10 -7.98 29.39 21.63
CA TYR A 10 -8.77 28.84 22.72
C TYR A 10 -7.84 27.98 23.59
N TYR A 11 -7.93 28.09 24.92
CA TYR A 11 -7.07 27.34 25.85
C TYR A 11 -7.10 25.82 25.59
N GLY A 12 -8.24 25.29 25.14
CA GLY A 12 -8.38 23.87 24.76
C GLY A 12 -7.51 23.43 23.58
N ALA A 13 -7.09 24.35 22.70
CA ALA A 13 -6.24 24.03 21.56
C ALA A 13 -4.77 23.76 21.96
N LYS A 14 -4.35 24.08 23.19
CA LYS A 14 -2.96 23.90 23.65
C LYS A 14 -2.50 22.43 23.68
N THR A 15 -3.44 21.49 23.73
CA THR A 15 -3.15 20.05 23.69
C THR A 15 -3.05 19.50 22.27
N GLN A 16 -3.54 20.26 21.28
CA GLN A 16 -3.49 19.86 19.88
C GLN A 16 -2.09 20.12 19.34
N LYS A 17 -1.39 19.04 18.96
CA LYS A 17 -0.10 19.12 18.28
C LYS A 17 -0.30 18.66 16.83
N PRO A 18 0.20 19.44 15.84
CA PRO A 18 0.15 18.98 14.45
C PRO A 18 1.00 17.71 14.29
N PRO A 19 0.60 16.76 13.43
CA PRO A 19 1.41 15.58 13.16
C PRO A 19 2.72 15.99 12.48
N ALA A 20 3.78 15.21 12.71
CA ALA A 20 5.07 15.41 12.03
C ALA A 20 4.96 15.26 10.51
N VAL A 21 4.02 14.44 10.05
CA VAL A 21 3.65 14.25 8.65
C VAL A 21 2.20 14.70 8.49
N LYS A 22 1.93 15.64 7.58
CA LYS A 22 0.58 16.18 7.40
C LYS A 22 -0.39 15.15 6.80
N GLU A 23 0.07 14.46 5.77
CA GLU A 23 -0.73 13.52 5.00
C GLU A 23 0.11 12.29 4.63
N VAL A 24 -0.53 11.14 4.52
CA VAL A 24 0.10 9.89 4.10
C VAL A 24 -0.81 9.17 3.12
N HIS A 25 -0.22 8.62 2.05
CA HIS A 25 -0.93 7.76 1.11
C HIS A 25 -0.72 6.30 1.46
N ILE A 26 -1.77 5.50 1.41
CA ILE A 26 -1.72 4.05 1.52
C ILE A 26 -1.97 3.50 0.12
N LEU A 27 -0.92 3.04 -0.55
CA LEU A 27 -1.01 2.38 -1.84
C LEU A 27 -1.20 0.88 -1.60
N TRP A 28 -2.39 0.36 -1.88
CA TRP A 28 -2.74 -1.03 -1.59
C TRP A 28 -2.82 -1.83 -2.89
N ILE A 29 -1.87 -2.75 -3.07
CA ILE A 29 -1.88 -3.68 -4.19
C ILE A 29 -2.63 -4.94 -3.75
N THR A 30 -3.86 -5.13 -4.24
CA THR A 30 -4.60 -6.40 -4.11
C THR A 30 -4.26 -7.40 -5.22
N ALA A 31 -3.56 -6.94 -6.26
CA ALA A 31 -3.14 -7.76 -7.40
C ALA A 31 -1.96 -8.71 -7.11
N GLY A 32 -1.71 -9.10 -5.86
CA GLY A 32 -0.95 -10.33 -5.60
C GLY A 32 -1.76 -11.57 -6.00
N LEU A 33 -1.19 -12.76 -5.86
CA LEU A 33 -2.02 -13.97 -5.89
C LEU A 33 -2.78 -14.03 -4.56
N GLY A 34 -4.01 -13.52 -4.58
CA GLY A 34 -4.86 -13.28 -3.41
C GLY A 34 -6.33 -13.56 -3.70
N CYS A 35 -7.17 -13.29 -2.71
CA CYS A 35 -8.63 -13.42 -2.81
C CYS A 35 -9.38 -12.14 -2.38
N ASP A 36 -8.65 -11.05 -2.18
CA ASP A 36 -9.13 -9.76 -1.63
C ASP A 36 -9.79 -9.88 -0.24
N GLY A 37 -9.61 -11.03 0.42
CA GLY A 37 -10.23 -11.35 1.71
C GLY A 37 -9.68 -10.52 2.86
N ASP A 38 -8.42 -10.09 2.79
CA ASP A 38 -7.83 -9.22 3.81
C ASP A 38 -8.42 -7.81 3.68
N SER A 39 -8.60 -7.32 2.45
CA SER A 39 -9.36 -6.11 2.15
C SER A 39 -10.82 -6.19 2.61
N VAL A 40 -11.52 -7.32 2.43
CA VAL A 40 -12.87 -7.50 3.00
C VAL A 40 -12.82 -7.51 4.52
N SER A 41 -11.87 -8.23 5.12
CA SER A 41 -11.77 -8.40 6.58
C SER A 41 -11.58 -7.07 7.31
N ILE A 42 -10.77 -6.16 6.80
CA ILE A 42 -10.56 -4.85 7.45
C ILE A 42 -11.82 -3.98 7.47
N THR A 43 -12.78 -4.20 6.55
CA THR A 43 -14.05 -3.45 6.58
C THR A 43 -14.93 -3.82 7.76
N ALA A 44 -14.67 -4.98 8.40
CA ALA A 44 -15.33 -5.41 9.61
C ALA A 44 -14.64 -4.92 10.90
N ALA A 45 -13.50 -4.22 10.80
CA ALA A 45 -12.81 -3.67 11.96
C ALA A 45 -13.65 -2.55 12.61
N SER A 46 -13.56 -2.43 13.94
CA SER A 46 -14.28 -1.41 14.72
C SER A 46 -13.42 -0.68 15.75
N GLN A 47 -12.11 -0.99 15.82
CA GLN A 47 -11.22 -0.49 16.86
C GLN A 47 -9.77 -0.26 16.35
N PRO A 48 -9.52 0.78 15.54
CA PRO A 48 -10.51 1.65 14.86
C PRO A 48 -11.16 0.94 13.66
N SER A 49 -12.27 1.47 13.17
CA SER A 49 -12.79 1.08 11.85
C SER A 49 -12.01 1.74 10.70
N ILE A 50 -12.26 1.31 9.47
CA ILE A 50 -11.61 1.91 8.29
C ILE A 50 -12.06 3.36 8.09
N GLU A 51 -13.34 3.65 8.34
CA GLU A 51 -13.88 5.00 8.28
C GLU A 51 -13.35 5.88 9.41
N ASP A 52 -13.12 5.35 10.62
CA ASP A 52 -12.46 6.09 11.71
C ASP A 52 -11.06 6.56 11.29
N VAL A 53 -10.32 5.72 10.57
CA VAL A 53 -8.97 6.05 10.08
C VAL A 53 -9.05 7.11 8.97
N ILE A 54 -9.91 6.92 7.96
CA ILE A 54 -10.02 7.84 6.81
C ILE A 54 -10.53 9.21 7.26
N LEU A 55 -11.50 9.24 8.19
CA LEU A 55 -12.08 10.47 8.72
C LEU A 55 -11.23 11.13 9.81
N GLY A 56 -10.13 10.48 10.24
CA GLY A 56 -9.23 11.02 11.25
C GLY A 56 -9.88 11.13 12.64
N ALA A 57 -10.67 10.14 13.03
CA ALA A 57 -11.38 10.10 14.32
C ALA A 57 -10.41 10.21 15.51
N VAL A 58 -9.18 9.72 15.37
CA VAL A 58 -8.09 9.94 16.33
C VAL A 58 -7.28 11.19 15.93
N PRO A 59 -7.37 12.30 16.70
CA PRO A 59 -6.70 13.55 16.34
C PRO A 59 -5.18 13.48 16.52
N GLY A 60 -4.46 14.37 15.84
CA GLY A 60 -3.01 14.47 15.94
C GLY A 60 -2.24 13.46 15.09
N LEU A 61 -2.94 12.65 14.30
CA LEU A 61 -2.36 11.75 13.30
C LEU A 61 -2.40 12.37 11.89
N PRO A 62 -1.57 11.89 10.94
CA PRO A 62 -1.63 12.32 9.55
C PRO A 62 -3.00 12.05 8.92
N LYS A 63 -3.43 12.92 8.00
CA LYS A 63 -4.57 12.62 7.14
C LYS A 63 -4.23 11.42 6.24
N VAL A 64 -5.12 10.43 6.21
CA VAL A 64 -4.92 9.21 5.43
C VAL A 64 -5.64 9.31 4.09
N HIS A 65 -4.92 9.03 3.01
CA HIS A 65 -5.48 8.83 1.67
C HIS A 65 -5.37 7.35 1.33
N LEU A 66 -6.49 6.63 1.34
CA LEU A 66 -6.52 5.20 1.06
C LEU A 66 -6.75 4.94 -0.42
N HIS A 67 -5.82 4.21 -1.04
CA HIS A 67 -5.92 3.73 -2.42
C HIS A 67 -6.05 2.22 -2.43
N ASN A 68 -7.25 1.72 -2.10
CA ASN A 68 -7.60 0.31 -2.12
C ASN A 68 -8.62 0.04 -3.26
N PRO A 69 -8.33 -0.87 -4.22
CA PRO A 69 -9.19 -1.13 -5.38
C PRO A 69 -10.63 -1.54 -5.04
N VAL A 70 -10.88 -2.14 -3.86
CA VAL A 70 -12.21 -2.58 -3.44
C VAL A 70 -13.10 -1.40 -3.01
N LEU A 71 -12.49 -0.32 -2.53
CA LEU A 71 -13.20 0.79 -1.87
C LEU A 71 -13.02 2.15 -2.56
N ALA A 72 -12.09 2.25 -3.51
CA ALA A 72 -11.80 3.49 -4.22
C ALA A 72 -13.03 3.98 -5.00
N TYR A 73 -13.20 5.30 -5.04
CA TYR A 73 -14.20 5.94 -5.89
C TYR A 73 -13.70 6.03 -7.34
N GLU A 74 -12.42 6.37 -7.50
CA GLU A 74 -11.73 6.42 -8.78
C GLU A 74 -11.64 5.03 -9.41
N VAL A 75 -11.64 4.98 -10.75
CA VAL A 75 -11.59 3.73 -11.51
C VAL A 75 -10.57 3.80 -12.64
N GLY A 76 -10.09 2.64 -13.08
CA GLY A 76 -9.18 2.52 -14.22
C GLY A 76 -7.93 3.40 -14.08
N ASP A 77 -7.61 4.17 -15.10
CA ASP A 77 -6.40 5.01 -15.14
C ASP A 77 -6.39 6.11 -14.07
N GLU A 78 -7.56 6.61 -13.67
CA GLU A 78 -7.66 7.60 -12.59
C GLU A 78 -7.24 6.99 -11.24
N PHE A 79 -7.70 5.75 -10.96
CA PHE A 79 -7.27 5.00 -9.78
C PHE A 79 -5.77 4.68 -9.80
N MET A 80 -5.21 4.40 -10.98
CA MET A 80 -3.80 4.02 -11.10
C MET A 80 -2.84 5.21 -11.00
N LYS A 81 -3.32 6.44 -11.16
CA LYS A 81 -2.49 7.66 -11.13
C LYS A 81 -1.57 7.76 -9.89
N PRO A 82 -2.03 7.56 -8.65
CA PRO A 82 -1.17 7.63 -7.46
C PRO A 82 -0.05 6.58 -7.45
N PHE A 83 -0.29 5.40 -8.04
CA PHE A 83 0.74 4.36 -8.18
C PHE A 83 1.83 4.79 -9.17
N TYR A 84 1.44 5.36 -10.33
CA TYR A 84 2.39 5.92 -11.28
C TYR A 84 3.17 7.11 -10.70
N ASP A 85 2.48 8.03 -10.03
CA ASP A 85 3.10 9.20 -9.39
C ASP A 85 4.12 8.76 -8.33
N ALA A 86 3.79 7.78 -7.49
CA ALA A 86 4.71 7.21 -6.52
C ALA A 86 5.90 6.50 -7.19
N ALA A 87 5.67 5.69 -8.22
CA ALA A 87 6.73 5.03 -8.98
C ALA A 87 7.69 6.04 -9.64
N ASN A 88 7.19 7.21 -10.04
CA ASN A 88 7.96 8.31 -10.60
C ASN A 88 8.57 9.26 -9.54
N GLY A 89 8.38 8.99 -8.24
CA GLY A 89 8.91 9.81 -7.15
C GLY A 89 8.19 11.15 -6.96
N MET A 90 6.98 11.29 -7.50
CA MET A 90 6.15 12.50 -7.41
C MET A 90 5.16 12.46 -6.24
N LEU A 91 5.01 11.31 -5.57
CA LEU A 91 4.11 11.11 -4.43
C LEU A 91 4.87 10.53 -3.24
N GLU A 92 5.06 11.34 -2.20
CA GLU A 92 5.63 10.95 -0.91
C GLU A 92 5.04 11.80 0.25
N PRO A 93 4.93 11.26 1.48
CA PRO A 93 5.23 9.89 1.86
C PRO A 93 4.06 8.94 1.55
N PHE A 94 4.38 7.69 1.28
CA PHE A 94 3.39 6.63 1.16
C PHE A 94 3.83 5.34 1.87
N VAL A 95 2.84 4.57 2.31
CA VAL A 95 2.98 3.19 2.76
C VAL A 95 2.51 2.28 1.64
N LEU A 96 3.32 1.29 1.30
CA LEU A 96 2.92 0.24 0.37
C LEU A 96 2.32 -0.92 1.16
N VAL A 97 1.10 -1.31 0.82
CA VAL A 97 0.46 -2.53 1.33
C VAL A 97 0.38 -3.53 0.19
N VAL A 98 0.85 -4.75 0.42
CA VAL A 98 0.75 -5.87 -0.52
C VAL A 98 -0.19 -6.90 0.08
N GLU A 99 -1.22 -7.25 -0.68
CA GLU A 99 -2.16 -8.33 -0.39
C GLU A 99 -2.04 -9.42 -1.46
N GLY A 100 -2.01 -10.68 -1.01
CA GLY A 100 -1.69 -11.82 -1.86
C GLY A 100 -0.18 -12.12 -1.99
N SER A 101 0.14 -13.37 -2.32
CA SER A 101 1.52 -13.84 -2.48
C SER A 101 2.14 -13.37 -3.80
N ILE A 102 3.46 -13.27 -3.84
CA ILE A 102 4.19 -12.72 -4.98
C ILE A 102 4.56 -13.85 -5.95
N PRO A 103 4.08 -13.82 -7.21
CA PRO A 103 4.39 -14.86 -8.18
C PRO A 103 5.86 -14.88 -8.59
N ASN A 104 6.39 -16.06 -8.91
CA ASN A 104 7.69 -16.16 -9.56
C ASN A 104 7.53 -15.93 -11.07
N GLU A 105 7.66 -14.67 -11.48
CA GLU A 105 7.57 -14.27 -12.88
C GLU A 105 8.72 -14.80 -13.76
N ARG A 106 9.74 -15.48 -13.20
CA ARG A 106 10.89 -16.01 -13.95
C ARG A 106 10.69 -17.42 -14.49
N ILE A 107 9.66 -18.14 -14.06
CA ILE A 107 9.43 -19.56 -14.41
C ILE A 107 8.31 -19.78 -15.43
N LYS A 108 7.67 -18.72 -15.90
CA LYS A 108 6.66 -18.78 -16.96
C LYS A 108 7.31 -18.79 -18.35
N SER A 109 6.63 -19.41 -19.32
CA SER A 109 7.05 -19.38 -20.73
C SER A 109 6.65 -18.09 -21.45
N GLU A 110 5.47 -17.57 -21.15
CA GLU A 110 4.88 -16.36 -21.73
C GLU A 110 3.86 -15.74 -20.77
N GLY A 111 3.33 -14.56 -21.11
CA GLY A 111 2.26 -13.91 -20.34
C GLY A 111 2.76 -13.33 -19.02
N TYR A 112 1.96 -13.46 -17.96
CA TYR A 112 2.23 -13.04 -16.57
C TYR A 112 1.30 -13.82 -15.63
N TRP A 113 1.65 -13.94 -14.35
CA TRP A 113 0.77 -14.56 -13.35
C TRP A 113 -0.15 -13.54 -12.68
N ALA A 114 0.38 -12.36 -12.35
CA ALA A 114 -0.38 -11.28 -11.74
C ALA A 114 0.13 -9.91 -12.19
N ALA A 115 -0.80 -8.99 -12.47
CA ALA A 115 -0.49 -7.65 -12.93
C ALA A 115 -1.56 -6.66 -12.49
N LEU A 116 -1.19 -5.37 -12.45
CA LEU A 116 -2.07 -4.25 -12.14
C LEU A 116 -1.75 -3.08 -13.07
N GLY A 117 -2.75 -2.47 -13.68
CA GLY A 117 -2.54 -1.37 -14.62
C GLY A 117 -1.68 -1.74 -15.84
N THR A 118 -1.26 -0.72 -16.58
CA THR A 118 -0.66 -0.85 -17.90
C THR A 118 0.48 0.14 -18.05
N ASP A 119 1.61 -0.31 -18.57
CA ASP A 119 2.73 0.56 -18.91
C ASP A 119 2.35 1.44 -20.10
N SER A 120 2.34 2.75 -19.91
CA SER A 120 1.88 3.70 -20.92
C SER A 120 2.78 3.79 -22.16
N THR A 121 4.02 3.30 -22.07
CA THR A 121 4.96 3.31 -23.19
C THR A 121 4.80 2.06 -24.04
N THR A 122 4.66 0.89 -23.42
CA THR A 122 4.61 -0.41 -24.11
C THR A 122 3.20 -0.94 -24.33
N GLY A 123 2.21 -0.41 -23.60
CA GLY A 123 0.84 -0.93 -23.58
C GLY A 123 0.70 -2.30 -22.90
N GLN A 124 1.76 -2.79 -22.22
CA GLN A 124 1.75 -4.09 -21.56
C GLN A 124 1.33 -4.00 -20.09
N PRO A 125 0.73 -5.06 -19.50
CA PRO A 125 0.45 -5.11 -18.08
C PRO A 125 1.71 -4.98 -17.24
N ILE A 126 1.66 -4.17 -16.18
CA ILE A 126 2.78 -4.07 -15.23
C ILE A 126 2.59 -5.18 -14.20
N THR A 127 3.55 -6.11 -14.14
CA THR A 127 3.46 -7.25 -13.21
C THR A 127 3.51 -6.77 -11.76
N THR A 128 2.94 -7.55 -10.85
CA THR A 128 2.97 -7.23 -9.42
C THR A 128 4.40 -7.14 -8.88
N CYS A 129 5.29 -8.01 -9.34
CA CYS A 129 6.73 -7.95 -9.03
C CYS A 129 7.34 -6.62 -9.47
N GLU A 130 7.02 -6.16 -10.68
CA GLU A 130 7.52 -4.89 -11.20
C GLU A 130 6.99 -3.69 -10.42
N TRP A 131 5.73 -3.70 -9.99
CA TRP A 131 5.20 -2.67 -9.09
C TRP A 131 5.95 -2.62 -7.77
N ILE A 132 6.18 -3.79 -7.15
CA ILE A 132 6.93 -3.91 -5.91
C ILE A 132 8.33 -3.32 -6.11
N ASP A 133 9.05 -3.71 -7.16
CA ASP A 133 10.40 -3.21 -7.45
C ASP A 133 10.43 -1.69 -7.69
N ARG A 134 9.40 -1.14 -8.36
CA ARG A 134 9.27 0.31 -8.63
C ARG A 134 8.97 1.12 -7.35
N LEU A 135 8.17 0.57 -6.43
CA LEU A 135 7.60 1.30 -5.28
C LEU A 135 8.39 1.11 -3.98
N VAL A 136 8.85 -0.10 -3.69
CA VAL A 136 9.52 -0.45 -2.42
C VAL A 136 10.71 0.46 -2.07
N PRO A 137 11.58 0.87 -3.02
CA PRO A 137 12.68 1.80 -2.71
C PRO A 137 12.24 3.19 -2.25
N LYS A 138 11.00 3.59 -2.55
CA LYS A 138 10.45 4.94 -2.30
C LYS A 138 9.49 4.97 -1.12
N ALA A 139 8.87 3.84 -0.82
CA ALA A 139 7.93 3.68 0.28
C ALA A 139 8.55 4.05 1.64
N TRP A 140 7.77 4.74 2.47
CA TRP A 140 8.15 5.03 3.85
C TRP A 140 8.11 3.77 4.71
N ALA A 141 7.12 2.90 4.50
CA ALA A 141 7.03 1.56 5.07
C ALA A 141 6.36 0.60 4.07
N VAL A 142 6.56 -0.69 4.27
CA VAL A 142 5.97 -1.76 3.47
C VAL A 142 5.28 -2.76 4.40
N ILE A 143 4.02 -3.07 4.10
CA ILE A 143 3.17 -3.98 4.87
C ILE A 143 2.79 -5.16 3.98
N ALA A 144 2.96 -6.37 4.50
CA ALA A 144 2.39 -7.59 3.97
C ALA A 144 1.09 -7.90 4.72
N ALA A 145 -0.06 -7.64 4.09
CA ALA A 145 -1.38 -7.91 4.63
C ALA A 145 -1.84 -9.33 4.25
N GLY A 146 -2.12 -10.15 5.26
CA GLY A 146 -2.54 -11.54 5.12
C GLY A 146 -1.39 -12.54 4.98
N THR A 147 -1.64 -13.78 5.41
CA THR A 147 -0.66 -14.88 5.38
C THR A 147 -0.07 -15.11 3.97
N CYS A 148 -0.84 -14.86 2.91
CA CYS A 148 -0.37 -15.01 1.53
C CYS A 148 0.79 -14.04 1.21
N SER A 149 0.64 -12.76 1.53
CA SER A 149 1.71 -11.79 1.28
C SER A 149 2.83 -11.90 2.31
N ALA A 150 2.54 -12.32 3.55
CA ALA A 150 3.55 -12.48 4.58
C ALA A 150 4.46 -13.69 4.31
N TYR A 151 3.89 -14.84 3.97
CA TYR A 151 4.59 -16.14 3.95
C TYR A 151 4.26 -17.03 2.73
N GLY A 152 3.60 -16.49 1.70
CA GLY A 152 3.15 -17.24 0.53
C GLY A 152 1.77 -17.89 0.72
N GLY A 153 1.51 -18.45 1.90
CA GLY A 153 0.18 -18.97 2.28
C GLY A 153 -0.33 -20.10 1.39
N ILE A 154 -1.65 -20.17 1.20
CA ILE A 154 -2.30 -21.30 0.51
C ILE A 154 -1.89 -21.39 -0.98
N HIS A 155 -1.59 -20.25 -1.61
CA HIS A 155 -1.15 -20.21 -3.00
C HIS A 155 0.27 -20.75 -3.19
N ALA A 156 1.11 -20.69 -2.15
CA ALA A 156 2.48 -21.21 -2.15
C ALA A 156 2.60 -22.68 -1.70
N LEU A 157 1.48 -23.40 -1.55
CA LEU A 157 1.49 -24.82 -1.19
C LEU A 157 2.24 -25.69 -2.21
N ALA A 158 2.68 -26.86 -1.76
CA ALA A 158 3.40 -27.82 -2.61
C ALA A 158 2.59 -28.17 -3.88
N GLY A 159 3.25 -28.08 -5.04
CA GLY A 159 2.64 -28.31 -6.34
C GLY A 159 2.04 -27.08 -7.02
N ASN A 160 2.12 -25.89 -6.40
CA ASN A 160 1.69 -24.66 -7.06
C ASN A 160 2.53 -24.36 -8.32
N PRO A 161 1.92 -23.96 -9.45
CA PRO A 161 2.65 -23.73 -10.71
C PRO A 161 3.31 -22.35 -10.78
N THR A 162 2.97 -21.43 -9.88
CA THR A 162 3.43 -20.03 -9.94
C THR A 162 4.74 -19.80 -9.18
N GLY A 163 5.19 -20.76 -8.38
CA GLY A 163 6.38 -20.65 -7.54
C GLY A 163 6.32 -19.47 -6.57
N CYS A 164 5.10 -19.07 -6.16
CA CYS A 164 4.90 -17.84 -5.42
C CYS A 164 5.42 -17.90 -3.97
N THR A 165 5.72 -16.73 -3.41
CA THR A 165 6.38 -16.57 -2.10
C THR A 165 5.80 -15.38 -1.32
N GLY A 166 6.21 -15.23 -0.07
CA GLY A 166 5.93 -14.02 0.72
C GLY A 166 6.82 -12.85 0.32
N LEU A 167 6.41 -11.64 0.69
CA LEU A 167 7.15 -10.40 0.49
C LEU A 167 8.53 -10.40 1.16
N PRO A 168 8.73 -10.97 2.37
CA PRO A 168 10.06 -11.16 2.94
C PRO A 168 10.97 -12.10 2.15
N ASP A 169 10.42 -13.14 1.52
CA ASP A 169 11.21 -14.05 0.68
C ASP A 169 11.59 -13.38 -0.65
N TYR A 170 10.70 -12.55 -1.18
CA TYR A 170 10.94 -11.79 -2.41
C TYR A 170 11.97 -10.65 -2.23
N LEU A 171 11.82 -9.82 -1.19
CA LEU A 171 12.70 -8.67 -0.92
C LEU A 171 13.96 -9.04 -0.12
N GLY A 172 13.93 -10.18 0.57
CA GLY A 172 14.90 -10.57 1.57
C GLY A 172 14.47 -10.13 2.98
N TRP A 173 14.56 -11.04 3.94
CA TRP A 173 14.18 -10.82 5.34
C TRP A 173 14.94 -9.68 6.06
N GLY A 174 16.12 -9.31 5.54
CA GLY A 174 16.90 -8.18 6.05
C GLY A 174 16.51 -6.82 5.46
N TRP A 175 15.58 -6.78 4.51
CA TRP A 175 15.17 -5.54 3.84
C TRP A 175 14.56 -4.55 4.84
N LYS A 176 14.85 -3.26 4.62
CA LYS A 176 14.28 -2.13 5.36
C LYS A 176 13.98 -0.99 4.42
N SER A 177 12.94 -0.22 4.73
CA SER A 177 12.63 1.02 4.02
C SER A 177 13.70 2.09 4.26
N LYS A 178 13.65 3.18 3.49
CA LYS A 178 14.51 4.36 3.73
C LYS A 178 14.35 4.97 5.12
N ALA A 179 13.23 4.72 5.79
CA ALA A 179 12.97 5.14 7.16
C ALA A 179 13.52 4.13 8.21
N GLY A 180 14.18 3.05 7.78
CA GLY A 180 14.72 2.01 8.66
C GLY A 180 13.68 1.01 9.17
N ILE A 181 12.46 1.02 8.60
CA ILE A 181 11.34 0.17 9.02
C ILE A 181 11.47 -1.19 8.32
N PRO A 182 11.48 -2.33 9.05
CA PRO A 182 11.46 -3.65 8.43
C PRO A 182 10.11 -3.92 7.75
N ILE A 183 10.02 -4.98 6.95
CA ILE A 183 8.74 -5.44 6.41
C ILE A 183 7.79 -5.73 7.58
N VAL A 184 6.62 -5.10 7.61
CA VAL A 184 5.60 -5.34 8.63
C VAL A 184 4.67 -6.44 8.13
N CYS A 185 4.77 -7.63 8.71
CA CYS A 185 3.91 -8.75 8.36
C CYS A 185 2.70 -8.79 9.31
N VAL A 186 1.50 -8.77 8.74
CA VAL A 186 0.22 -8.94 9.44
C VAL A 186 -0.46 -10.18 8.82
N PRO A 187 -0.04 -11.40 9.22
CA PRO A 187 -0.46 -12.64 8.58
C PRO A 187 -1.91 -13.03 8.91
#